data_AF-A0A4Y2VY65-F1
#
_entry.id   AF-A0A4Y2VY65-F1
#
_cell.length_a   1.000
_cell.length_b   1.000
_cell.length_c   1.000
_cell.angle_alpha   90.00
_cell.angle_beta   90.00
_cell.angle_gamma   90.00
#
_symmetry.space_group_name_H-M   'P 1'
#
loop_
_entity.id
_entity.type
_entity.pdbx_description
1 polymer ?
#
loop_
_entity_poly.entity_id
_entity_poly.type
_entity_poly.pdbx_seq_one_letter_code
_entity_poly.pdbx_strand_id
1 'polypeptide(L)'
;MVQHDGAPPHKVSSVQKYNRDTFQQQVIGYGGYVEWPPRALDLDPLHFFLWGYIKQRVYATPLPTLQELRNRITDACASVPPAMLYNVQREVQPLVQMCIVAEGHNFEHDR
;
A
#
# COMPACT_ATOMS: atom_id res chain seq x y z
N MET A 1 -2.29 9.45 -10.71
CA MET A 1 -1.59 9.60 -9.42
C MET A 1 -1.10 8.25 -8.91
N VAL A 2 0.14 8.16 -8.43
CA VAL A 2 0.72 6.94 -7.81
C VAL A 2 1.21 7.28 -6.39
N GLN A 3 1.15 6.32 -5.47
CA GLN A 3 1.67 6.48 -4.11
C GLN A 3 2.76 5.45 -3.85
N HIS A 4 3.88 5.88 -3.27
CA HIS A 4 4.97 5.01 -2.80
C HIS A 4 5.41 5.41 -1.40
N ASP A 5 5.89 4.43 -0.64
CA ASP A 5 6.52 4.69 0.64
C ASP A 5 7.91 5.35 0.47
N GLY A 6 8.45 5.83 1.58
CA GLY A 6 9.78 6.45 1.61
C GLY A 6 10.93 5.44 1.71
N ALA A 7 10.78 4.17 1.35
CA ALA A 7 11.88 3.20 1.54
C ALA A 7 13.09 3.53 0.64
N PRO A 8 14.33 3.23 1.07
CA PRO A 8 15.54 3.63 0.36
C PRO A 8 15.60 3.27 -1.14
N PRO A 9 15.14 2.07 -1.58
CA PRO A 9 15.11 1.74 -3.02
C PRO A 9 14.20 2.67 -3.84
N HIS A 10 13.12 3.20 -3.25
CA HIS A 10 12.18 4.10 -3.91
C HIS A 10 12.68 5.56 -3.96
N LYS A 11 13.74 5.88 -3.21
CA LYS A 11 14.34 7.21 -3.15
C LYS A 11 15.43 7.45 -4.19
N VAL A 12 15.85 6.41 -4.94
CA VAL A 12 16.90 6.53 -5.95
C VAL A 12 16.43 7.43 -7.10
N SER A 13 17.30 8.32 -7.57
CA SER A 13 16.99 9.35 -8.56
C SER A 13 16.42 8.79 -9.88
N SER A 14 16.88 7.61 -10.31
CA SER A 14 16.38 6.92 -11.50
C SER A 14 14.91 6.50 -11.35
N VAL A 15 14.56 5.90 -10.20
CA VAL A 15 13.19 5.48 -9.88
C VAL A 15 12.28 6.70 -9.78
N GLN A 16 12.74 7.76 -9.12
CA GLN A 16 11.96 9.00 -9.02
C GLN A 16 11.70 9.65 -10.39
N LYS A 17 12.72 9.68 -11.26
CA LYS A 17 12.58 10.22 -12.61
C LYS A 17 11.57 9.40 -13.41
N TYR A 18 11.71 8.08 -13.40
CA TYR A 18 10.76 7.19 -14.06
C TYR A 18 9.32 7.41 -13.59
N ASN A 19 9.09 7.51 -12.27
CA ASN A 19 7.77 7.76 -11.71
C ASN A 19 7.21 9.13 -12.11
N ARG A 20 8.03 10.19 -12.05
CA ARG A 20 7.60 11.54 -12.47
C ARG A 20 7.22 11.58 -13.94
N ASP A 21 8.00 10.94 -14.80
CA ASP A 21 7.76 10.92 -16.25
C ASP A 21 6.52 10.08 -16.60
N THR A 22 6.37 8.90 -15.98
CA THR A 22 5.25 7.97 -16.24
C THR A 22 3.92 8.49 -15.72
N PHE A 23 3.92 9.12 -14.54
CA PHE A 23 2.70 9.56 -13.86
C PHE A 23 2.47 11.07 -13.96
N GLN A 24 3.10 11.76 -14.91
CA GLN A 24 2.89 13.18 -15.19
C GLN A 24 3.02 14.06 -13.93
N GLN A 25 4.09 13.84 -13.16
CA GLN A 25 4.35 14.48 -11.86
C GLN A 25 3.36 14.13 -10.74
N GLN A 26 2.28 13.37 -10.98
CA GLN A 26 1.28 13.03 -9.96
C GLN A 26 1.77 11.88 -9.04
N VAL A 27 2.81 12.12 -8.27
CA VAL A 27 3.40 11.14 -7.34
C VAL A 27 3.19 11.61 -5.90
N ILE A 28 2.59 10.77 -5.06
CA ILE A 28 2.61 10.90 -3.60
C ILE A 28 3.77 10.05 -3.07
N GLY A 29 4.73 10.67 -2.40
CA GLY A 29 5.94 9.99 -1.98
C GLY A 29 7.13 10.93 -1.86
N TYR A 30 8.30 10.38 -1.58
CA TYR A 30 9.52 11.19 -1.42
C TYR A 30 9.88 11.94 -2.70
N GLY A 31 9.96 13.28 -2.62
CA GLY A 31 10.27 14.14 -3.78
C GLY A 31 9.20 14.14 -4.88
N GLY A 32 7.96 13.79 -4.53
CA GLY A 32 6.79 13.83 -5.41
C GLY A 32 5.98 15.13 -5.28
N TYR A 33 4.82 15.18 -5.94
CA TYR A 33 3.86 16.28 -5.87
C TYR A 33 3.25 16.46 -4.48
N VAL A 34 3.10 15.36 -3.72
CA VAL A 34 2.72 15.38 -2.29
C VAL A 34 3.76 14.55 -1.54
N GLU A 35 4.38 15.13 -0.52
CA GLU A 35 5.31 14.37 0.32
C GLU A 35 4.56 13.39 1.22
N TRP A 36 5.08 12.16 1.28
CA TRP A 36 4.55 11.14 2.18
C TRP A 36 5.36 11.10 3.49
N PRO A 37 4.71 11.16 4.66
CA PRO A 37 5.42 11.19 5.93
C PRO A 37 6.24 9.92 6.19
N PRO A 38 7.41 10.03 6.84
CA PRO A 38 8.23 8.87 7.20
C PRO A 38 7.52 7.99 8.23
N ARG A 39 7.54 6.66 8.01
CA ARG A 39 6.89 5.62 8.86
C ARG A 39 5.36 5.59 8.83
N ALA A 40 4.73 6.15 7.81
CA ALA A 40 3.28 6.07 7.63
C ALA A 40 2.85 4.76 6.91
N LEU A 41 3.30 3.61 7.41
CA LEU A 41 2.83 2.28 6.97
C LEU A 41 1.33 2.10 7.27
N ASP A 42 0.85 2.70 8.37
CA ASP A 42 -0.55 2.69 8.78
C ASP A 42 -1.46 3.52 7.86
N LEU A 43 -0.86 4.38 7.03
CA LEU A 43 -1.59 5.18 6.04
C LEU A 43 -1.55 4.57 4.63
N ASP A 44 -0.86 3.46 4.40
CA ASP A 44 -0.93 2.72 3.13
C ASP A 44 -2.04 1.66 3.22
N PRO A 45 -3.25 1.93 2.69
CA PRO A 45 -4.38 1.01 2.81
C PRO A 45 -4.13 -0.30 2.07
N LEU A 46 -3.25 -0.29 1.04
CA LEU A 46 -2.85 -1.50 0.35
C LEU A 46 -1.99 -2.38 1.26
N HIS A 47 -1.09 -1.78 2.04
CA HIS A 47 -0.24 -2.50 2.99
C HIS A 47 -0.99 -3.07 4.18
N PHE A 48 -1.99 -2.37 4.71
CA PHE A 48 -2.76 -2.88 5.85
C PHE A 48 -3.83 -3.88 5.40
N PHE A 49 -4.72 -3.47 4.50
CA PHE A 49 -5.91 -4.24 4.16
C PHE A 49 -5.63 -5.30 3.09
N LEU A 50 -5.11 -4.90 1.93
CA LEU A 50 -4.94 -5.79 0.78
C LEU A 50 -3.88 -6.87 1.07
N TRP A 51 -2.76 -6.49 1.68
CA TRP A 51 -1.74 -7.45 2.08
C TRP A 51 -2.24 -8.44 3.14
N GLY A 52 -3.02 -7.99 4.11
CA GLY A 52 -3.68 -8.87 5.11
C GLY A 52 -4.59 -9.90 4.44
N TYR A 53 -5.43 -9.44 3.51
CA TYR A 53 -6.34 -10.29 2.73
C TYR A 53 -5.59 -11.32 1.87
N ILE A 54 -4.55 -10.89 1.13
CA ILE A 54 -3.75 -11.78 0.27
C ILE A 54 -3.04 -12.82 1.13
N LYS A 55 -2.38 -12.41 2.23
CA LYS A 55 -1.71 -13.35 3.13
C LYS A 55 -2.65 -14.42 3.67
N GLN A 56 -3.85 -14.02 4.10
CA GLN A 56 -4.84 -14.97 4.61
C GLN A 56 -5.19 -16.06 3.60
N ARG A 57 -5.29 -15.71 2.31
CA ARG A 57 -5.59 -16.68 1.23
C ARG A 57 -4.39 -17.52 0.82
N VAL A 58 -3.22 -16.89 0.66
CA VAL A 58 -2.00 -17.55 0.23
C VAL A 58 -1.55 -18.60 1.24
N TYR A 59 -1.62 -18.26 2.53
CA TYR A 59 -1.17 -19.11 3.64
C TYR A 59 -2.28 -19.91 4.32
N ALA A 60 -3.50 -19.95 3.75
CA ALA A 60 -4.62 -20.75 4.28
C ALA A 60 -4.29 -22.25 4.37
N THR A 61 -3.43 -22.74 3.49
CA THR A 61 -2.93 -24.12 3.49
C THR A 61 -1.41 -24.14 3.31
N PRO A 62 -0.71 -25.21 3.74
CA PRO A 62 0.73 -25.34 3.54
C PRO A 62 1.14 -25.15 2.08
N LEU A 63 2.32 -24.57 1.88
CA LEU A 63 2.89 -24.23 0.57
C LEU A 63 4.16 -25.05 0.34
N PRO A 64 4.12 -26.14 -0.46
CA PRO A 64 5.26 -27.00 -0.68
C PRO A 64 6.27 -26.43 -1.69
N THR A 65 5.88 -25.50 -2.57
CA THR A 65 6.75 -25.00 -3.65
C THR A 65 6.62 -23.51 -3.91
N LEU A 66 7.68 -22.92 -4.46
CA LEU A 66 7.70 -21.52 -4.92
C LEU A 66 6.69 -21.28 -6.05
N GLN A 67 6.48 -22.25 -6.93
CA GLN A 67 5.53 -22.13 -8.03
C GLN A 67 4.09 -22.03 -7.50
N GLU A 68 3.75 -22.85 -6.50
CA GLU A 68 2.42 -22.79 -5.89
C GLU A 68 2.20 -21.47 -5.14
N LEU A 69 3.22 -20.96 -4.45
CA LEU A 69 3.17 -19.62 -3.85
C LEU A 69 2.85 -18.54 -4.90
N ARG A 70 3.53 -18.56 -6.05
CA ARG A 70 3.28 -17.59 -7.15
C ARG A 70 1.86 -17.71 -7.71
N ASN A 71 1.37 -18.94 -7.90
CA ASN A 71 0.02 -19.17 -8.40
C ASN A 71 -1.01 -18.64 -7.40
N ARG A 72 -0.88 -18.97 -6.11
CA ARG A 72 -1.82 -18.51 -5.09
C ARG A 72 -1.81 -16.99 -4.92
N ILE A 73 -0.66 -16.33 -5.05
CA ILE A 73 -0.60 -14.86 -5.04
C ILE A 73 -1.40 -14.30 -6.22
N THR A 74 -1.19 -14.84 -7.43
CA THR A 74 -1.92 -14.43 -8.63
C THR A 74 -3.43 -14.63 -8.47
N ASP A 75 -3.85 -15.81 -7.99
CA ASP A 75 -5.26 -16.14 -7.77
C ASP A 75 -5.89 -15.28 -6.68
N ALA A 76 -5.17 -15.03 -5.58
CA ALA A 76 -5.63 -14.15 -4.51
C ALA A 76 -5.84 -12.73 -5.02
N CYS A 77 -4.89 -12.18 -5.81
CA CYS A 77 -5.03 -10.87 -6.45
C CYS A 77 -6.22 -10.84 -7.42
N ALA A 78 -6.37 -11.85 -8.28
CA ALA A 78 -7.48 -11.94 -9.24
C ALA A 78 -8.85 -12.05 -8.56
N SER A 79 -8.88 -12.59 -7.34
CA SER A 79 -10.11 -12.75 -6.56
C SER A 79 -10.56 -11.48 -5.83
N VAL A 80 -9.77 -10.41 -5.83
CA VAL A 80 -10.11 -9.13 -5.18
C VAL A 80 -11.21 -8.43 -5.97
N PRO A 81 -12.41 -8.23 -5.41
CA PRO A 81 -13.48 -7.53 -6.12
C PRO A 81 -13.16 -6.04 -6.25
N PRO A 82 -13.57 -5.36 -7.33
CA PRO A 82 -13.42 -3.90 -7.45
C PRO A 82 -14.04 -3.12 -6.27
N ALA A 83 -15.16 -3.61 -5.72
CA ALA A 83 -15.79 -3.02 -4.54
C ALA A 83 -14.88 -3.02 -3.30
N MET A 84 -14.03 -4.04 -3.15
CA MET A 84 -13.07 -4.12 -2.06
C MET A 84 -11.99 -3.05 -2.21
N LEU A 85 -11.48 -2.83 -3.43
CA LEU A 85 -10.53 -1.75 -3.72
C LEU A 85 -11.14 -0.37 -3.47
N TYR A 86 -12.41 -0.19 -3.83
CA TYR A 86 -13.13 1.06 -3.57
C TYR A 86 -13.29 1.32 -2.07
N ASN A 87 -13.60 0.31 -1.27
CA ASN A 87 -13.68 0.44 0.18
C ASN A 87 -12.32 0.83 0.77
N VAL A 88 -11.24 0.16 0.34
CA VAL A 88 -9.86 0.46 0.76
C VAL A 88 -9.48 1.91 0.45
N GLN A 89 -9.86 2.44 -0.71
CA GLN A 89 -9.64 3.85 -1.04
C GLN A 89 -10.43 4.80 -0.14
N ARG A 90 -11.66 4.45 0.26
CA ARG A 90 -12.47 5.27 1.16
C ARG A 90 -11.91 5.32 2.58
N GLU A 91 -11.28 4.24 3.05
CA GLU A 91 -10.67 4.17 4.38
C GLU A 91 -9.40 5.05 4.52
N VAL A 92 -8.83 5.55 3.41
CA VAL A 92 -7.68 6.48 3.46
C VAL A 92 -8.03 7.74 4.26
N GLN A 93 -9.21 8.31 4.04
CA GLN A 93 -9.59 9.58 4.64
C GLN A 93 -9.68 9.52 6.17
N PRO A 94 -10.39 8.55 6.79
CA PRO A 94 -10.38 8.42 8.24
C PRO A 94 -9.00 8.07 8.79
N LEU A 95 -8.18 7.26 8.10
CA LEU A 95 -6.81 6.96 8.52
C LEU A 95 -5.93 8.22 8.60
N VAL A 96 -6.00 9.08 7.57
CA VAL A 96 -5.28 10.36 7.57
C VAL A 96 -5.76 11.25 8.72
N GLN A 97 -7.07 11.29 8.99
CA GLN A 97 -7.61 12.06 10.10
C GLN A 97 -7.12 11.55 11.47
N MET A 98 -7.07 10.22 11.66
CA MET A 98 -6.54 9.62 12.88
C MET A 98 -5.04 9.91 13.05
N CYS A 99 -4.25 9.84 11.98
CA CYS A 99 -2.84 10.28 11.99
C CYS A 99 -2.67 11.73 12.45
N ILE A 100 -3.53 12.63 11.97
CA ILE A 100 -3.51 14.05 12.36
C ILE A 100 -3.82 14.20 13.85
N VAL A 101 -4.85 13.52 14.34
CA VAL A 101 -5.24 13.54 15.77
C VAL A 101 -4.15 12.94 16.65
N ALA A 102 -3.47 11.90 16.17
CA ALA A 102 -2.35 11.27 16.87
C ALA A 102 -1.05 12.08 16.76
N GLU A 103 -1.04 13.26 16.14
CA GLU A 103 0.16 14.07 15.89
C GLU A 103 1.29 13.28 15.20
N GLY A 104 0.93 12.29 14.37
CA GLY A 104 1.89 11.39 13.70
C GLY A 104 2.44 10.25 14.57
N HIS A 105 1.94 10.04 15.79
CA HIS A 105 2.18 8.82 16.56
C HIS A 105 1.37 7.63 16.03
N ASN A 106 1.77 6.41 16.40
CA ASN A 106 1.03 5.20 16.07
C ASN A 106 -0.36 5.22 16.74
N PHE A 107 -1.36 4.70 16.05
CA PHE A 107 -2.73 4.58 16.54
C PHE A 107 -3.32 3.24 16.10
N GLU A 108 -4.17 2.67 16.93
CA GLU A 108 -4.94 1.47 16.59
C GLU A 108 -6.34 1.87 16.11
N HIS A 109 -6.84 1.16 15.11
CA HIS A 109 -8.21 1.31 14.66
C HIS A 109 -9.11 0.41 15.51
N ASP A 110 -9.76 0.98 16.53
CA ASP A 110 -10.81 0.29 17.27
C ASP A 110 -11.97 -0.02 16.32
N ARG A 111 -12.32 -1.31 16.22
CA ARG A 111 -13.40 -1.84 15.39
C ARG A 111 -14.68 -2.04 16.18
#